data_AF-Q09F80-F1
#
_entry.id   AF-Q09F80-F1
#
_cell.length_a   1.000
_cell.length_b   1.000
_cell.length_c   1.000
_cell.angle_alpha   90.00
_cell.angle_beta   90.00
_cell.angle_gamma   90.00
#
_symmetry.space_group_name_H-M   'P 1'
#
loop_
_entity.id
_entity.type
_entity.pdbx_description
1 polymer ?
#
loop_
_entity_poly.entity_id
_entity_poly.type
_entity_poly.pdbx_seq_one_letter_code
_entity_poly.pdbx_strand_id
1 'polypeptide(L)'
;MGHTHLTNSLEITTHDQITLNFPYDLINNVEEQTLNSSMNLFSNIMFSGIDWIYSTTETVLAYDFKVWYLWGGLSSYDDSFDLFFNQYWAFTFTASIFQLFYAVILDNYLNFIIHENSYTSDWYRMMMHSKENALIWLYHPELSWHFSSVNKFLTYFYSGAFEFIYLDKSNSDICLVAHTLYIHLIILFFIFTLFVSILFNFYGNPNTEENTIDADYLSASGTVEAEKEITSIDDYLGLVFIIAYVFGIYFYIHAWTIAMSNSALMMTYYSIFIMFIFVLGMPTLILYDLGIFFLAYLKGAGKNPNSHIECIFDYIACIVFYTRILAQWVRIVLMLITFLSLSHFVAEFEITNNTLIASENQSESMNELINNSSMTYYILTVLPGKFIYWIYELLHTMFLVSSQFIAFFAIVFWLFLFLYTFFISEKHEDFFSKKREERKIKIKEILNLK
;
A
#
# COMPACT_ATOMS: atom_id res chain seq x y z
N MET A 1 -73.48 -22.18 -17.52
CA MET A 1 -74.26 -22.52 -18.73
C MET A 1 -73.27 -22.72 -19.86
N GLY A 2 -73.32 -23.86 -20.55
CA GLY A 2 -72.45 -24.18 -21.68
C GLY A 2 -71.78 -25.55 -21.50
N HIS A 3 -72.57 -26.60 -21.70
CA HIS A 3 -72.14 -28.00 -21.67
C HIS A 3 -71.08 -28.28 -22.73
N THR A 4 -70.08 -29.05 -22.29
CA THR A 4 -69.14 -29.83 -23.10
C THR A 4 -69.86 -30.70 -24.13
N HIS A 5 -69.46 -30.59 -25.40
CA HIS A 5 -69.54 -31.68 -26.37
C HIS A 5 -68.26 -31.71 -27.20
N LEU A 6 -67.31 -32.53 -26.75
CA LEU A 6 -66.18 -33.01 -27.55
C LEU A 6 -66.70 -34.11 -28.47
N THR A 7 -66.76 -33.84 -29.76
CA THR A 7 -66.87 -34.89 -30.79
C THR A 7 -65.46 -35.19 -31.30
N ASN A 8 -64.85 -36.25 -30.77
CA ASN A 8 -63.63 -36.82 -31.32
C ASN A 8 -63.97 -37.54 -32.63
N SER A 9 -63.55 -37.00 -33.77
CA SER A 9 -63.50 -37.74 -35.03
C SER A 9 -62.10 -38.33 -35.21
N LEU A 10 -61.98 -39.64 -35.00
CA LEU A 10 -60.83 -40.45 -35.39
C LEU A 10 -60.99 -40.81 -36.88
N GLU A 11 -60.28 -40.12 -37.76
CA GLU A 11 -60.06 -40.61 -39.13
C GLU A 11 -58.78 -41.46 -39.13
N ILE A 12 -58.96 -42.76 -39.34
CA ILE A 12 -57.89 -43.72 -39.56
C ILE A 12 -57.71 -43.84 -41.08
N THR A 13 -56.69 -43.19 -41.63
CA THR A 13 -56.19 -43.48 -42.98
C THR A 13 -54.89 -44.28 -42.88
N THR A 14 -54.86 -45.37 -43.62
CA THR A 14 -53.77 -46.36 -43.70
C THR A 14 -52.48 -45.76 -44.25
N HIS A 15 -51.36 -46.23 -43.67
CA HIS A 15 -49.95 -45.96 -43.97
C HIS A 15 -49.27 -44.74 -43.29
N ASP A 16 -48.45 -45.08 -42.29
CA ASP A 16 -47.24 -44.42 -41.82
C ASP A 16 -47.27 -42.90 -41.68
N GLN A 17 -47.89 -42.41 -40.60
CA GLN A 17 -47.42 -41.35 -39.69
C GLN A 17 -48.57 -40.95 -38.75
N ILE A 18 -48.44 -41.22 -37.45
CA ILE A 18 -49.34 -40.67 -36.43
C ILE A 18 -48.86 -39.24 -36.14
N THR A 19 -49.39 -38.25 -36.87
CA THR A 19 -49.28 -36.84 -36.48
C THR A 19 -50.40 -36.54 -35.48
N LEU A 20 -50.02 -36.37 -34.20
CA LEU A 20 -50.93 -35.84 -33.18
C LEU A 20 -51.24 -34.39 -33.54
N ASN A 21 -52.43 -34.13 -34.08
CA ASN A 21 -52.99 -32.79 -34.27
C ASN A 21 -53.31 -32.17 -32.89
N PHE A 22 -52.29 -31.70 -32.19
CA PHE A 22 -52.48 -30.60 -31.25
C PHE A 22 -52.57 -29.32 -32.08
N PRO A 23 -53.60 -28.47 -31.90
CA PRO A 23 -53.60 -27.14 -32.50
C PRO A 23 -52.52 -26.31 -31.80
N TYR A 24 -51.29 -26.37 -32.29
CA TYR A 24 -50.32 -25.32 -32.06
C TYR A 24 -50.62 -24.24 -33.09
N ASP A 25 -51.16 -23.11 -32.63
CA ASP A 25 -51.28 -21.88 -33.42
C ASP A 25 -49.86 -21.36 -33.72
N LEU A 26 -49.22 -21.91 -34.76
CA LEU A 26 -47.99 -21.39 -35.34
C LEU A 26 -48.34 -20.13 -36.14
N ILE A 27 -48.01 -18.96 -35.58
CA ILE A 27 -48.06 -17.69 -36.28
C ILE A 27 -47.11 -17.79 -37.49
N ASN A 28 -47.67 -17.88 -38.70
CA ASN A 28 -47.06 -17.88 -40.04
C ASN A 28 -45.52 -18.01 -40.07
N ASN A 29 -45.02 -19.20 -40.43
CA ASN A 29 -43.59 -19.43 -40.72
C ASN A 29 -43.13 -18.52 -41.87
N VAL A 30 -42.47 -17.41 -41.55
CA VAL A 30 -41.84 -16.51 -42.53
C VAL A 30 -40.51 -17.14 -42.94
N GLU A 31 -40.51 -17.88 -44.06
CA GLU A 31 -39.33 -18.58 -44.63
C GLU A 31 -38.13 -17.63 -44.89
N GLU A 32 -38.36 -16.31 -45.00
CA GLU A 32 -37.32 -15.28 -45.18
C GLU A 32 -36.35 -15.11 -43.98
N GLN A 33 -36.68 -15.62 -42.78
CA GLN A 33 -35.76 -15.54 -41.63
C GLN A 33 -34.47 -16.34 -41.83
N THR A 34 -34.46 -17.30 -42.76
CA THR A 34 -33.31 -18.17 -43.06
C THR A 34 -32.17 -17.48 -43.81
N LEU A 35 -32.42 -16.31 -44.40
CA LEU A 35 -31.45 -15.52 -45.19
C LEU A 35 -30.90 -14.29 -44.44
N ASN A 36 -31.18 -14.14 -43.14
CA ASN A 36 -30.65 -13.03 -42.35
C ASN A 36 -29.13 -13.13 -42.23
N SER A 37 -28.42 -12.23 -42.90
CA SER A 37 -26.96 -12.10 -42.79
C SER A 37 -26.58 -11.60 -41.39
N SER A 38 -26.29 -12.51 -40.46
CA SER A 38 -25.71 -12.17 -39.17
C SER A 38 -24.20 -11.96 -39.33
N MET A 39 -23.72 -10.73 -39.12
CA MET A 39 -22.29 -10.49 -38.95
C MET A 39 -21.86 -10.95 -37.56
N ASN A 40 -20.90 -11.87 -37.49
CA ASN A 40 -20.28 -12.24 -36.22
C ASN A 40 -19.41 -11.07 -35.75
N LEU A 41 -19.91 -10.35 -34.74
CA LEU A 41 -19.14 -9.33 -34.05
C LEU A 41 -18.14 -9.98 -33.11
N PHE A 42 -16.99 -9.33 -32.94
CA PHE A 42 -15.99 -9.78 -31.99
C PHE A 42 -16.45 -9.48 -30.56
N SER A 43 -16.59 -10.52 -29.74
CA SER A 43 -16.88 -10.42 -28.31
C SER A 43 -15.89 -11.27 -27.52
N ASN A 44 -15.14 -10.64 -26.63
CA ASN A 44 -14.25 -11.33 -25.69
C ASN A 44 -14.83 -11.26 -24.28
N ILE A 45 -14.95 -12.40 -23.63
CA ILE A 45 -15.27 -12.50 -22.20
C ILE A 45 -13.95 -12.62 -21.45
N MET A 46 -13.69 -11.69 -20.53
CA MET A 46 -12.55 -11.73 -19.62
C MET A 46 -12.99 -12.39 -18.31
N PHE A 47 -12.38 -13.51 -17.92
CA PHE A 47 -12.75 -14.28 -16.72
C PHE A 47 -12.24 -13.69 -15.39
N SER A 48 -11.42 -12.64 -15.44
CA SER A 48 -10.96 -11.88 -14.28
C SER A 48 -10.83 -10.40 -14.67
N GLY A 49 -11.89 -9.64 -14.40
CA GLY A 49 -12.03 -8.27 -14.85
C GLY A 49 -11.80 -7.23 -13.76
N ILE A 50 -12.34 -6.05 -14.00
CA ILE A 50 -12.37 -4.93 -13.07
C ILE A 50 -13.66 -5.04 -12.26
N ASP A 51 -13.55 -4.95 -10.94
CA ASP A 51 -14.68 -4.92 -10.02
C ASP A 51 -15.28 -3.51 -9.94
N TRP A 52 -16.49 -3.42 -9.41
CA TRP A 52 -17.21 -2.15 -9.32
C TRP A 52 -16.57 -1.16 -8.32
N ILE A 53 -16.04 -1.66 -7.20
CA ILE A 53 -15.50 -0.84 -6.10
C ILE A 53 -14.21 -1.47 -5.57
N TYR A 54 -13.19 -0.64 -5.30
CA TYR A 54 -11.93 -1.02 -4.68
C TYR A 54 -11.69 -0.27 -3.37
N SER A 55 -10.90 -0.85 -2.47
CA SER A 55 -10.47 -0.20 -1.24
C SER A 55 -9.27 0.71 -1.46
N THR A 56 -9.23 1.84 -0.74
CA THR A 56 -8.09 2.76 -0.70
C THR A 56 -7.44 2.74 0.69
N THR A 57 -6.14 3.04 0.75
CA THR A 57 -5.39 3.17 2.00
C THR A 57 -4.97 4.62 2.20
N GLU A 58 -5.68 5.30 3.08
CA GLU A 58 -5.49 6.73 3.38
C GLU A 58 -5.32 6.94 4.90
N THR A 59 -5.05 8.18 5.29
CA THR A 59 -4.93 8.53 6.70
C THR A 59 -6.27 8.39 7.40
N VAL A 60 -6.32 7.53 8.43
CA VAL A 60 -7.51 7.33 9.28
C VAL A 60 -7.25 7.93 10.64
N LEU A 61 -8.13 8.84 11.08
CA LEU A 61 -8.06 9.44 12.40
C LEU A 61 -8.50 8.44 13.47
N ALA A 62 -8.03 8.63 14.70
CA ALA A 62 -8.39 7.75 15.81
C ALA A 62 -9.86 7.94 16.24
N TYR A 63 -10.37 9.17 16.10
CA TYR A 63 -11.74 9.55 16.40
C TYR A 63 -12.24 10.50 15.33
N ASP A 64 -13.44 10.22 14.81
CA ASP A 64 -14.14 11.05 13.85
C ASP A 64 -15.59 11.26 14.28
N PHE A 65 -16.18 12.36 13.84
CA PHE A 65 -17.59 12.66 14.06
C PHE A 65 -18.35 12.55 12.74
N LYS A 66 -19.45 11.79 12.76
CA LYS A 66 -20.40 11.73 11.67
C LYS A 66 -21.62 12.58 12.01
N VAL A 67 -21.87 13.60 11.21
CA VAL A 67 -23.05 14.47 11.31
C VAL A 67 -24.16 13.90 10.45
N TRP A 68 -25.38 13.99 10.94
CA TRP A 68 -26.57 13.51 10.24
C TRP A 68 -27.51 14.68 9.99
N TYR A 69 -27.63 15.10 8.74
CA TYR A 69 -28.63 16.08 8.32
C TYR A 69 -29.96 15.35 8.08
N LEU A 70 -30.66 15.07 9.17
CA LEU A 70 -31.93 14.35 9.14
C LEU A 70 -33.04 15.24 8.58
N TRP A 71 -33.67 14.82 7.49
CA TRP A 71 -34.92 15.44 7.05
C TRP A 71 -36.09 14.88 7.87
N GLY A 72 -36.27 15.43 9.07
CA GLY A 72 -37.32 15.00 10.00
C GLY A 72 -38.72 15.52 9.68
N GLY A 73 -38.84 16.67 8.98
CA GLY A 73 -40.12 17.26 8.57
C GLY A 73 -40.97 17.87 9.71
N LEU A 74 -40.55 17.67 10.96
CA LEU A 74 -41.28 18.08 12.17
C LEU A 74 -40.66 19.30 12.88
N SER A 75 -39.36 19.52 12.70
CA SER A 75 -38.65 20.66 13.28
C SER A 75 -38.90 21.90 12.45
N SER A 76 -39.20 23.03 13.09
CA SER A 76 -39.33 24.35 12.44
C SER A 76 -38.05 25.19 12.51
N TYR A 77 -36.98 24.65 13.11
CA TYR A 77 -35.71 25.34 13.28
C TYR A 77 -34.78 25.23 12.06
N ASP A 78 -35.11 24.34 11.14
CA ASP A 78 -34.34 24.03 9.94
C ASP A 78 -35.25 23.99 8.71
N ASP A 79 -34.63 24.10 7.53
CA ASP A 79 -35.35 24.12 6.24
C ASP A 79 -35.94 22.76 5.85
N SER A 80 -35.92 21.78 6.76
CA SER A 80 -36.56 20.48 6.58
C SER A 80 -38.06 20.54 6.86
N PHE A 81 -38.55 21.61 7.49
CA PHE A 81 -39.98 21.81 7.76
C PHE A 81 -40.78 22.00 6.48
N ASP A 82 -41.74 21.12 6.24
CA ASP A 82 -42.65 21.27 5.11
C ASP A 82 -43.76 22.27 5.45
N LEU A 83 -43.47 23.56 5.27
CA LEU A 83 -44.41 24.63 5.58
C LEU A 83 -45.65 24.59 4.67
N PHE A 84 -45.47 24.23 3.39
CA PHE A 84 -46.57 24.14 2.44
C PHE A 84 -47.54 23.03 2.83
N PHE A 85 -47.04 21.81 3.04
CA PHE A 85 -47.87 20.67 3.42
C PHE A 85 -48.61 20.98 4.72
N ASN A 86 -47.92 21.47 5.75
CA ASN A 86 -48.55 21.73 7.05
C ASN A 86 -49.61 22.84 7.00
N GLN A 87 -49.37 23.94 6.28
CA GLN A 87 -50.36 25.02 6.16
C GLN A 87 -51.59 24.59 5.34
N TYR A 88 -51.38 23.97 4.18
CA TYR A 88 -52.48 23.54 3.33
C TYR A 88 -53.26 22.38 3.96
N TRP A 89 -52.58 21.46 4.64
CA TRP A 89 -53.22 20.41 5.43
C TRP A 89 -54.07 21.00 6.56
N ALA A 90 -53.56 21.98 7.31
CA ALA A 90 -54.36 22.69 8.31
C ALA A 90 -55.61 23.36 7.70
N PHE A 91 -55.49 23.98 6.52
CA PHE A 91 -56.62 24.59 5.83
C PHE A 91 -57.69 23.57 5.42
N THR A 92 -57.32 22.32 5.09
CA THR A 92 -58.30 21.26 4.76
C THR A 92 -59.23 20.90 5.91
N PHE A 93 -58.86 21.15 7.16
CA PHE A 93 -59.71 20.90 8.32
C PHE A 93 -60.74 22.00 8.57
N THR A 94 -60.57 23.17 7.94
CA THR A 94 -61.54 24.27 8.04
C THR A 94 -62.61 24.11 6.96
N ALA A 95 -63.88 24.28 7.34
CA ALA A 95 -65.00 24.23 6.38
C ALA A 95 -64.90 25.41 5.40
N SER A 96 -64.46 25.11 4.18
CA SER A 96 -64.24 26.07 3.09
C SER A 96 -64.85 25.53 1.81
N ILE A 97 -65.27 26.43 0.91
CA ILE A 97 -65.74 26.09 -0.43
C ILE A 97 -64.64 25.36 -1.23
N PHE A 98 -63.37 25.61 -0.91
CA PHE A 98 -62.20 25.02 -1.58
C PHE A 98 -61.64 23.77 -0.89
N GLN A 99 -62.34 23.19 0.09
CA GLN A 99 -61.82 22.07 0.87
C GLN A 99 -61.38 20.88 0.01
N LEU A 100 -62.20 20.47 -0.96
CA LEU A 100 -61.86 19.38 -1.88
C LEU A 100 -60.69 19.75 -2.81
N PHE A 101 -60.60 21.03 -3.20
CA PHE A 101 -59.53 21.51 -4.07
C PHE A 101 -58.16 21.46 -3.36
N TYR A 102 -58.11 21.84 -2.08
CA TYR A 102 -56.87 21.73 -1.29
C TYR A 102 -56.41 20.28 -1.12
N ALA A 103 -57.32 19.32 -0.97
CA ALA A 103 -56.96 17.90 -0.94
C ALA A 103 -56.30 17.43 -2.25
N VAL A 104 -56.85 17.81 -3.41
CA VAL A 104 -56.26 17.47 -4.72
C VAL A 104 -54.88 18.11 -4.92
N ILE A 105 -54.66 19.32 -4.42
CA ILE A 105 -53.35 19.97 -4.44
C ILE A 105 -52.34 19.17 -3.60
N LEU A 106 -52.70 18.74 -2.39
CA LEU A 106 -51.83 17.96 -1.51
C LEU A 106 -51.46 16.60 -2.12
N ASP A 107 -52.42 15.90 -2.73
CA ASP A 107 -52.14 14.62 -3.41
C ASP A 107 -51.18 14.80 -4.59
N ASN A 108 -51.34 15.87 -5.38
CA ASN A 108 -50.41 16.17 -6.47
C ASN A 108 -49.02 16.55 -5.97
N TYR A 109 -48.93 17.25 -4.83
CA TYR A 109 -47.65 17.56 -4.18
C TYR A 109 -46.95 16.30 -3.67
N LEU A 110 -47.68 15.36 -3.06
CA LEU A 110 -47.10 14.07 -2.65
C LEU A 110 -46.61 13.26 -3.85
N ASN A 111 -47.40 13.19 -4.93
CA ASN A 111 -46.97 12.57 -6.19
C ASN A 111 -45.74 13.25 -6.78
N PHE A 112 -45.63 14.56 -6.62
CA PHE A 112 -44.49 15.34 -7.07
C PHE A 112 -43.21 15.00 -6.30
N ILE A 113 -43.27 14.87 -4.96
CA ILE A 113 -42.13 14.48 -4.12
C ILE A 113 -41.69 13.04 -4.39
N ILE A 114 -42.63 12.14 -4.70
CA ILE A 114 -42.31 10.73 -5.02
C ILE A 114 -41.37 10.63 -6.24
N HIS A 115 -41.43 11.59 -7.15
CA HIS A 115 -40.56 11.64 -8.33
C HIS A 115 -39.22 12.33 -8.04
N GLU A 116 -38.29 11.58 -7.44
CA GLU A 116 -36.91 12.03 -7.28
C GLU A 116 -36.00 11.50 -8.40
N ASN A 117 -35.75 12.36 -9.37
CA ASN A 117 -34.93 12.09 -10.54
C ASN A 117 -33.75 13.07 -10.54
N SER A 118 -32.78 12.90 -11.45
CA SER A 118 -31.73 13.91 -11.67
C SER A 118 -32.27 15.30 -12.03
N TYR A 119 -33.50 15.39 -12.55
CA TYR A 119 -34.16 16.64 -12.92
C TYR A 119 -35.09 17.20 -11.83
N THR A 120 -35.33 16.48 -10.75
CA THR A 120 -36.35 16.79 -9.73
C THR A 120 -35.85 16.53 -8.30
N SER A 121 -34.54 16.60 -8.05
CA SER A 121 -33.97 16.40 -6.71
C SER A 121 -33.52 17.72 -6.05
N ASP A 122 -33.52 17.71 -4.71
CA ASP A 122 -32.96 18.79 -3.88
C ASP A 122 -31.44 18.92 -4.09
N TRP A 123 -30.73 17.80 -4.34
CA TRP A 123 -29.28 17.77 -4.56
C TRP A 123 -28.82 18.69 -5.69
N TYR A 124 -29.56 18.74 -6.81
CA TYR A 124 -29.27 19.63 -7.94
C TYR A 124 -29.90 21.02 -7.82
N ARG A 125 -30.52 21.33 -6.67
CA ARG A 125 -31.18 22.60 -6.36
C ARG A 125 -32.29 22.95 -7.36
N MET A 126 -33.08 21.97 -7.78
CA MET A 126 -34.15 22.23 -8.73
C MET A 126 -35.26 23.09 -8.10
N MET A 127 -35.84 23.96 -8.93
CA MET A 127 -36.99 24.80 -8.56
C MET A 127 -38.16 23.93 -8.09
N MET A 128 -38.84 24.34 -7.02
CA MET A 128 -39.93 23.61 -6.35
C MET A 128 -39.56 22.26 -5.67
N HIS A 129 -38.33 21.77 -5.80
CA HIS A 129 -37.85 20.58 -5.07
C HIS A 129 -36.84 20.90 -3.98
N SER A 130 -36.12 22.01 -4.13
CA SER A 130 -35.08 22.39 -3.19
C SER A 130 -35.60 23.13 -1.98
N LYS A 131 -34.91 22.97 -0.84
CA LYS A 131 -35.22 23.67 0.42
C LYS A 131 -35.25 25.20 0.26
N GLU A 132 -34.36 25.73 -0.58
CA GLU A 132 -34.27 27.16 -0.92
C GLU A 132 -35.57 27.73 -1.51
N ASN A 133 -36.30 26.90 -2.27
CA ASN A 133 -37.50 27.30 -3.02
C ASN A 133 -38.81 26.81 -2.39
N ALA A 134 -38.76 26.20 -1.20
CA ALA A 134 -39.92 25.57 -0.56
C ALA A 134 -41.08 26.55 -0.32
N LEU A 135 -40.79 27.82 -0.05
CA LEU A 135 -41.82 28.85 0.20
C LEU A 135 -42.63 29.22 -1.05
N ILE A 136 -42.12 28.94 -2.25
CA ILE A 136 -42.80 29.28 -3.52
C ILE A 136 -44.09 28.46 -3.67
N TRP A 137 -44.14 27.27 -3.08
CA TRP A 137 -45.34 26.43 -3.01
C TRP A 137 -46.53 27.12 -2.35
N LEU A 138 -46.31 28.00 -1.38
CA LEU A 138 -47.39 28.75 -0.73
C LEU A 138 -48.08 29.73 -1.69
N TYR A 139 -47.35 30.22 -2.69
CA TYR A 139 -47.85 31.22 -3.63
C TYR A 139 -48.35 30.59 -4.93
N HIS A 140 -47.67 29.55 -5.41
CA HIS A 140 -47.91 28.93 -6.73
C HIS A 140 -47.98 27.40 -6.69
N PRO A 141 -48.98 26.79 -6.00
CA PRO A 141 -49.14 25.33 -5.93
C PRO A 141 -49.49 24.67 -7.27
N GLU A 142 -49.97 25.44 -8.26
CA GLU A 142 -50.29 24.97 -9.61
C GLU A 142 -49.07 24.54 -10.42
N LEU A 143 -47.86 24.94 -10.02
CA LEU A 143 -46.65 24.58 -10.74
C LEU A 143 -46.33 23.07 -10.65
N SER A 144 -46.95 22.34 -9.72
CA SER A 144 -46.85 20.87 -9.62
C SER A 144 -47.08 20.15 -10.95
N TRP A 145 -48.12 20.53 -11.71
CA TRP A 145 -48.40 19.94 -13.01
C TRP A 145 -47.36 20.30 -14.07
N HIS A 146 -46.89 21.55 -14.06
CA HIS A 146 -45.86 21.99 -14.99
C HIS A 146 -44.59 21.18 -14.78
N PHE A 147 -44.08 21.11 -13.56
CA PHE A 147 -42.86 20.36 -13.27
C PHE A 147 -43.03 18.84 -13.44
N SER A 148 -44.20 18.27 -13.14
CA SER A 148 -44.50 16.86 -13.46
C SER A 148 -44.44 16.61 -14.97
N SER A 149 -44.95 17.53 -15.80
CA SER A 149 -44.89 17.41 -17.27
C SER A 149 -43.47 17.56 -17.81
N VAL A 150 -42.69 18.49 -17.24
CA VAL A 150 -41.28 18.69 -17.58
C VAL A 150 -40.46 17.46 -17.21
N ASN A 151 -40.68 16.88 -16.03
CA ASN A 151 -40.00 15.66 -15.63
C ASN A 151 -40.32 14.49 -16.57
N LYS A 152 -41.60 14.32 -16.96
CA LYS A 152 -41.99 13.31 -17.95
C LYS A 152 -41.33 13.53 -19.31
N PHE A 153 -41.27 14.77 -19.78
CA PHE A 153 -40.60 15.13 -21.02
C PHE A 153 -39.11 14.76 -20.96
N LEU A 154 -38.40 15.20 -19.93
CA LEU A 154 -36.96 14.95 -19.79
C LEU A 154 -36.65 13.47 -19.58
N THR A 155 -37.46 12.77 -18.78
CA THR A 155 -37.26 11.34 -18.55
C THR A 155 -37.52 10.53 -19.83
N TYR A 156 -38.53 10.90 -20.62
CA TYR A 156 -38.86 10.22 -21.88
C TYR A 156 -37.75 10.34 -22.93
N PHE A 157 -37.12 11.51 -23.05
CA PHE A 157 -36.11 11.76 -24.09
C PHE A 157 -34.68 11.45 -23.66
N TYR A 158 -34.34 11.62 -22.38
CA TYR A 158 -32.93 11.67 -21.93
C TYR A 158 -32.59 10.75 -20.76
N SER A 159 -33.53 9.95 -20.26
CA SER A 159 -33.30 9.09 -19.09
C SER A 159 -33.52 7.61 -19.39
N GLY A 160 -33.12 6.77 -18.43
CA GLY A 160 -33.37 5.33 -18.41
C GLY A 160 -34.75 4.97 -17.85
N ALA A 161 -34.88 3.71 -17.44
CA ALA A 161 -36.10 3.17 -16.84
C ALA A 161 -36.45 3.84 -15.50
N PHE A 162 -37.74 3.85 -15.16
CA PHE A 162 -38.19 4.24 -13.82
C PHE A 162 -37.96 3.09 -12.85
N GLU A 163 -37.13 3.32 -11.84
CA GLU A 163 -36.83 2.37 -10.76
C GLU A 163 -37.37 2.87 -9.43
N PHE A 164 -37.91 1.96 -8.61
CA PHE A 164 -38.36 2.27 -7.27
C PHE A 164 -37.22 2.03 -6.29
N ILE A 165 -36.68 3.11 -5.72
CA ILE A 165 -35.56 3.08 -4.77
C ILE A 165 -36.02 3.68 -3.44
N TYR A 166 -35.52 3.13 -2.32
CA TYR A 166 -35.70 3.75 -1.03
C TYR A 166 -34.83 5.00 -0.93
N LEU A 167 -35.47 6.15 -0.84
CA LEU A 167 -34.77 7.40 -0.58
C LEU A 167 -34.41 7.51 0.91
N ASP A 168 -33.12 7.52 1.19
CA ASP A 168 -32.62 7.79 2.54
C ASP A 168 -32.78 9.28 2.88
N LYS A 169 -33.50 9.56 3.97
CA LYS A 169 -33.68 10.92 4.50
C LYS A 169 -32.59 11.31 5.51
N SER A 170 -31.69 10.38 5.84
CA SER A 170 -30.56 10.58 6.74
C SER A 170 -29.27 10.86 5.95
N ASN A 171 -29.03 12.14 5.65
CA ASN A 171 -27.81 12.52 4.93
C ASN A 171 -26.61 12.54 5.90
N SER A 172 -25.77 11.51 5.83
CA SER A 172 -24.58 11.41 6.66
C SER A 172 -23.38 12.12 6.05
N ASP A 173 -22.65 12.88 6.85
CA ASP A 173 -21.42 13.56 6.44
C ASP A 173 -20.33 13.46 7.52
N ILE A 174 -19.06 13.47 7.13
CA ILE A 174 -17.93 13.43 8.07
C ILE A 174 -17.60 14.87 8.46
N CYS A 175 -17.66 15.17 9.76
CA CYS A 175 -17.35 16.49 10.27
C CYS A 175 -15.84 16.71 10.29
N LEU A 176 -15.36 17.62 9.44
CA LEU A 176 -13.96 18.01 9.40
C LEU A 176 -13.65 19.00 10.52
N VAL A 177 -12.98 18.53 11.58
CA VAL A 177 -12.64 19.38 12.73
C VAL A 177 -11.16 19.30 13.09
N ALA A 178 -10.54 20.45 13.36
CA ALA A 178 -9.11 20.51 13.69
C ALA A 178 -8.74 19.74 14.98
N HIS A 179 -9.65 19.66 15.96
CA HIS A 179 -9.34 19.02 17.24
C HIS A 179 -9.27 17.50 17.18
N THR A 180 -9.89 16.84 16.19
CA THR A 180 -9.78 15.38 16.02
C THR A 180 -8.34 14.99 15.67
N LEU A 181 -7.65 15.81 14.87
CA LEU A 181 -6.22 15.64 14.58
C LEU A 181 -5.35 15.80 15.84
N TYR A 182 -5.63 16.78 16.71
CA TYR A 182 -4.88 16.93 17.96
C TYR A 182 -5.03 15.71 18.87
N ILE A 183 -6.25 15.18 19.01
CA ILE A 183 -6.49 13.95 19.77
C ILE A 183 -5.72 12.78 19.16
N HIS A 184 -5.74 12.65 17.83
CA HIS A 184 -4.96 11.63 17.13
C HIS A 184 -3.45 11.75 17.39
N LEU A 185 -2.90 12.97 17.32
CA LEU A 185 -1.48 13.21 17.62
C LEU A 185 -1.12 12.91 19.08
N ILE A 186 -2.01 13.18 20.05
CA ILE A 186 -1.79 12.82 21.46
C ILE A 186 -1.70 11.29 21.61
N ILE A 187 -2.56 10.55 20.91
CA ILE A 187 -2.54 9.07 20.94
C ILE A 187 -1.25 8.55 20.30
N LEU A 188 -0.86 9.06 19.14
CA LEU A 188 0.40 8.69 18.49
C LEU A 188 1.62 9.05 19.36
N PHE A 189 1.61 10.22 19.98
CA PHE A 189 2.66 10.64 20.91
C PHE A 189 2.76 9.70 22.12
N PHE A 190 1.63 9.25 22.66
CA PHE A 190 1.61 8.27 23.74
C PHE A 190 2.20 6.92 23.30
N ILE A 191 1.81 6.41 22.13
CA ILE A 191 2.35 5.17 21.56
C ILE A 191 3.87 5.29 21.34
N PHE A 192 4.32 6.40 20.76
CA PHE A 192 5.74 6.66 20.55
C PHE A 192 6.52 6.81 21.86
N THR A 193 5.93 7.49 22.85
CA THR A 193 6.54 7.63 24.18
C THR A 193 6.66 6.27 24.86
N LEU A 194 5.66 5.40 24.72
CA LEU A 194 5.71 4.02 25.23
C LEU A 194 6.86 3.25 24.56
N PHE A 195 6.99 3.34 23.23
CA PHE A 195 8.09 2.74 22.48
C PHE A 195 9.46 3.21 22.98
N VAL A 196 9.66 4.54 23.14
CA VAL A 196 10.90 5.11 23.68
C VAL A 196 11.14 4.69 25.12
N SER A 197 10.09 4.66 25.96
CA SER A 197 10.22 4.32 27.39
C SER A 197 10.62 2.86 27.64
N ILE A 198 10.28 1.96 26.72
CA ILE A 198 10.58 0.54 26.85
C ILE A 198 11.95 0.22 26.23
N LEU A 199 12.24 0.73 25.03
CA LEU A 199 13.45 0.34 24.27
C LEU A 199 14.62 1.33 24.40
N PHE A 200 14.36 2.60 24.68
CA PHE A 200 15.37 3.66 24.69
C PHE A 200 15.46 4.39 26.03
N ASN A 201 15.02 3.74 27.12
CA ASN A 201 15.15 4.26 28.47
C ASN A 201 16.42 3.68 29.12
N PHE A 202 17.42 4.54 29.29
CA PHE A 202 18.74 4.19 29.84
C PHE A 202 19.00 4.84 31.21
N TYR A 203 17.96 5.36 31.87
CA TYR A 203 18.07 6.12 33.12
C TYR A 203 17.99 5.26 34.39
N GLY A 204 17.94 3.93 34.25
CA GLY A 204 17.90 2.97 35.35
C GLY A 204 19.29 2.54 35.84
N ASN A 205 19.39 1.29 36.30
CA ASN A 205 20.66 0.72 36.74
C ASN A 205 21.35 -0.01 35.57
N PRO A 206 22.50 0.48 35.08
CA PRO A 206 23.16 -0.06 33.89
C PRO A 206 23.70 -1.47 34.07
N ASN A 207 23.79 -1.98 35.30
CA ASN A 207 24.29 -3.34 35.56
C ASN A 207 23.19 -4.40 35.67
N THR A 208 21.91 -4.00 35.71
CA THR A 208 20.78 -4.94 35.89
C THR A 208 19.80 -4.93 34.73
N GLU A 209 19.68 -3.80 34.02
CA GLU A 209 18.76 -3.67 32.90
C GLU A 209 19.45 -4.10 31.59
N GLU A 210 19.10 -5.28 31.07
CA GLU A 210 19.69 -5.86 29.85
C GLU A 210 19.58 -4.93 28.64
N ASN A 211 18.49 -4.16 28.53
CA ASN A 211 18.32 -3.17 27.45
C ASN A 211 19.43 -2.10 27.45
N THR A 212 19.79 -1.60 28.64
CA THR A 212 20.87 -0.61 28.79
C THR A 212 22.23 -1.27 28.58
N ILE A 213 22.43 -2.48 29.09
CA ILE A 213 23.65 -3.28 28.88
C ILE A 213 23.90 -3.47 27.37
N ASP A 214 22.92 -3.97 26.64
CA ASP A 214 23.04 -4.26 25.21
C ASP A 214 23.36 -2.99 24.40
N ALA A 215 22.67 -1.89 24.67
CA ALA A 215 22.90 -0.61 23.99
C ALA A 215 24.30 -0.02 24.30
N ASP A 216 24.74 -0.06 25.56
CA ASP A 216 26.04 0.45 25.98
C ASP A 216 27.18 -0.37 25.39
N TYR A 217 27.12 -1.70 25.46
CA TYR A 217 28.16 -2.57 24.89
C TYR A 217 28.18 -2.53 23.35
N LEU A 218 27.02 -2.42 22.69
CA LEU A 218 26.96 -2.29 21.24
C LEU A 218 27.54 -0.94 20.77
N SER A 219 27.20 0.16 21.43
CA SER A 219 27.74 1.48 21.08
C SER A 219 29.25 1.59 21.39
N ALA A 220 29.69 1.05 22.53
CA ALA A 220 31.11 1.00 22.87
C ALA A 220 31.91 0.13 21.88
N SER A 221 31.42 -1.07 21.54
CA SER A 221 32.09 -1.93 20.56
C SER A 221 32.14 -1.30 19.17
N GLY A 222 31.11 -0.55 18.76
CA GLY A 222 31.14 0.20 17.51
C GLY A 222 32.13 1.37 17.50
N THR A 223 32.21 2.13 18.59
CA THR A 223 33.08 3.33 18.67
C THR A 223 34.56 2.98 18.87
N VAL A 224 34.88 1.86 19.54
CA VAL A 224 36.26 1.36 19.67
C VAL A 224 36.87 1.02 18.31
N GLU A 225 36.05 0.68 17.31
CA GLU A 225 36.51 0.42 15.95
C GLU A 225 37.06 1.65 15.21
N ALA A 226 37.00 2.84 15.82
CA ALA A 226 37.74 4.01 15.36
C ALA A 226 39.26 3.76 15.29
N GLU A 227 39.80 2.84 16.10
CA GLU A 227 41.21 2.41 16.05
C GLU A 227 41.58 1.70 14.72
N LYS A 228 40.59 1.32 13.89
CA LYS A 228 40.84 0.82 12.52
C LYS A 228 41.21 1.91 11.53
N GLU A 229 41.12 3.19 11.93
CA GLU A 229 41.59 4.34 11.15
C GLU A 229 40.96 4.43 9.74
N ILE A 230 39.66 4.15 9.64
CA ILE A 230 38.92 4.29 8.37
C ILE A 230 38.80 5.77 8.01
N THR A 231 38.14 6.54 8.87
CA THR A 231 38.03 8.00 8.80
C THR A 231 37.48 8.47 10.15
N SER A 232 37.15 9.75 10.27
CA SER A 232 36.54 10.27 11.48
C SER A 232 35.21 9.55 11.77
N ILE A 233 35.09 8.94 12.97
CA ILE A 233 33.88 8.21 13.38
C ILE A 233 32.63 9.08 13.35
N ASP A 234 32.78 10.38 13.66
CA ASP A 234 31.69 11.35 13.67
C ASP A 234 31.05 11.51 12.29
N ASP A 235 31.86 11.49 11.22
CA ASP A 235 31.35 11.67 9.85
C ASP A 235 30.57 10.44 9.34
N TYR A 236 31.08 9.23 9.60
CA TYR A 236 30.49 8.02 9.01
C TYR A 236 29.48 7.31 9.91
N LEU A 237 29.36 7.65 11.20
CA LEU A 237 28.40 7.00 12.11
C LEU A 237 26.96 7.11 11.61
N GLY A 238 26.56 8.28 11.09
CA GLY A 238 25.23 8.46 10.49
C GLY A 238 25.01 7.55 9.27
N LEU A 239 26.05 7.36 8.45
CA LEU A 239 26.02 6.43 7.33
C LEU A 239 25.94 4.97 7.80
N VAL A 240 26.55 4.60 8.93
CA VAL A 240 26.37 3.26 9.51
C VAL A 240 24.91 3.01 9.87
N PHE A 241 24.21 3.99 10.47
CA PHE A 241 22.78 3.84 10.77
C PHE A 241 21.94 3.65 9.51
N ILE A 242 22.23 4.41 8.45
CA ILE A 242 21.55 4.26 7.15
C ILE A 242 21.80 2.85 6.57
N ILE A 243 23.05 2.39 6.61
CA ILE A 243 23.40 1.07 6.08
C ILE A 243 22.80 -0.06 6.93
N ALA A 244 22.64 0.14 8.23
CA ALA A 244 21.95 -0.81 9.10
C ALA A 244 20.50 -1.04 8.64
N TYR A 245 19.80 -0.05 8.07
CA TYR A 245 18.48 -0.26 7.48
C TYR A 245 18.51 -1.06 6.16
N VAL A 246 19.60 -0.98 5.38
CA VAL A 246 19.75 -1.76 4.14
C VAL A 246 19.90 -3.24 4.44
N PHE A 247 20.88 -3.62 5.25
CA PHE A 247 21.13 -5.04 5.58
C PHE A 247 20.21 -5.56 6.69
N GLY A 248 19.68 -4.65 7.52
CA GLY A 248 18.72 -4.95 8.58
C GLY A 248 17.36 -5.44 8.11
N ILE A 249 17.05 -5.39 6.80
CA ILE A 249 15.86 -6.07 6.25
C ILE A 249 15.90 -7.56 6.62
N TYR A 250 17.07 -8.19 6.50
CA TYR A 250 17.26 -9.61 6.79
C TYR A 250 16.89 -9.96 8.25
N PHE A 251 17.09 -9.02 9.17
CA PHE A 251 16.78 -9.14 10.60
C PHE A 251 15.49 -8.42 11.02
N TYR A 252 14.69 -7.96 10.06
CA TYR A 252 13.41 -7.30 10.32
C TYR A 252 13.50 -5.98 11.14
N ILE A 253 14.63 -5.26 11.07
CA ILE A 253 14.83 -3.99 11.80
C ILE A 253 13.81 -2.92 11.38
N HIS A 254 13.35 -2.94 10.13
CA HIS A 254 12.41 -1.97 9.57
C HIS A 254 10.96 -2.10 10.11
N ALA A 255 10.67 -3.12 10.92
CA ALA A 255 9.32 -3.43 11.39
C ALA A 255 8.61 -2.25 12.06
N TRP A 256 9.34 -1.47 12.87
CA TRP A 256 8.77 -0.33 13.59
C TRP A 256 8.33 0.82 12.65
N THR A 257 8.77 0.81 11.39
CA THR A 257 8.41 1.82 10.37
C THR A 257 7.23 1.43 9.48
N ILE A 258 6.67 0.23 9.61
CA ILE A 258 5.60 -0.28 8.72
C ILE A 258 4.38 0.63 8.71
N ALA A 259 4.01 1.20 9.85
CA ALA A 259 2.84 2.08 9.98
C ALA A 259 3.10 3.53 9.54
N MET A 260 4.35 3.91 9.25
CA MET A 260 4.72 5.32 8.97
C MET A 260 4.41 5.73 7.53
N SER A 261 4.33 4.77 6.60
CA SER A 261 4.04 5.06 5.20
C SER A 261 3.36 3.87 4.52
N ASN A 262 2.75 4.08 3.36
CA ASN A 262 2.08 3.02 2.60
C ASN A 262 3.02 1.90 2.13
N SER A 263 4.34 2.12 2.13
CA SER A 263 5.34 1.11 1.81
C SER A 263 6.16 0.74 3.05
N ALA A 264 6.16 -0.55 3.40
CA ALA A 264 6.93 -1.07 4.54
C ALA A 264 8.46 -0.90 4.37
N LEU A 265 8.96 -0.81 3.14
CA LEU A 265 10.40 -0.75 2.83
C LEU A 265 10.87 0.65 2.41
N MET A 266 10.04 1.68 2.65
CA MET A 266 10.32 3.05 2.21
C MET A 266 11.68 3.56 2.73
N MET A 267 11.95 3.40 4.03
CA MET A 267 13.24 3.80 4.62
C MET A 267 14.42 3.08 3.96
N THR A 268 14.25 1.81 3.61
CA THR A 268 15.33 1.02 3.01
C THR A 268 15.64 1.45 1.58
N TYR A 269 14.63 1.80 0.79
CA TYR A 269 14.82 2.31 -0.57
C TYR A 269 15.62 3.62 -0.59
N TYR A 270 15.32 4.54 0.34
CA TYR A 270 16.14 5.74 0.49
C TYR A 270 17.53 5.41 1.02
N SER A 271 17.64 4.47 1.95
CA SER A 271 18.92 4.11 2.56
C SER A 271 19.91 3.50 1.56
N ILE A 272 19.46 2.62 0.65
CA ILE A 272 20.35 2.04 -0.37
C ILE A 272 20.82 3.10 -1.37
N PHE A 273 19.96 4.06 -1.71
CA PHE A 273 20.31 5.17 -2.58
C PHE A 273 21.33 6.11 -1.92
N ILE A 274 21.10 6.46 -0.65
CA ILE A 274 22.04 7.29 0.13
C ILE A 274 23.38 6.57 0.26
N MET A 275 23.39 5.28 0.62
CA MET A 275 24.60 4.46 0.68
C MET A 275 25.37 4.51 -0.64
N PHE A 276 24.67 4.37 -1.78
CA PHE A 276 25.30 4.42 -3.10
C PHE A 276 25.99 5.76 -3.38
N ILE A 277 25.31 6.87 -3.12
CA ILE A 277 25.85 8.20 -3.37
C ILE A 277 27.09 8.47 -2.50
N PHE A 278 27.01 8.20 -1.20
CA PHE A 278 28.14 8.48 -0.30
C PHE A 278 29.35 7.59 -0.58
N VAL A 279 29.12 6.29 -0.84
CA VAL A 279 30.21 5.37 -1.21
C VAL A 279 30.86 5.75 -2.54
N LEU A 280 30.08 6.24 -3.51
CA LEU A 280 30.62 6.75 -4.77
C LEU A 280 31.37 8.09 -4.59
N GLY A 281 30.90 8.93 -3.66
CA GLY A 281 31.52 10.20 -3.31
C GLY A 281 32.87 10.05 -2.61
N MET A 282 33.08 8.98 -1.83
CA MET A 282 34.34 8.77 -1.10
C MET A 282 35.58 8.80 -2.01
N PRO A 283 35.68 8.02 -3.10
CA PRO A 283 36.77 8.15 -4.08
C PRO A 283 36.95 9.58 -4.61
N THR A 284 35.85 10.28 -4.92
CA THR A 284 35.93 11.65 -5.47
C THR A 284 36.58 12.63 -4.49
N LEU A 285 36.24 12.53 -3.20
CA LEU A 285 36.79 13.38 -2.15
C LEU A 285 38.26 13.06 -1.89
N ILE A 286 38.65 11.79 -1.91
CA ILE A 286 40.06 11.41 -1.78
C ILE A 286 40.91 11.98 -2.92
N LEU A 287 40.43 11.94 -4.17
CA LEU A 287 41.15 12.55 -5.29
C LEU A 287 41.27 14.06 -5.14
N TYR A 288 40.26 14.70 -4.57
CA TYR A 288 40.29 16.12 -4.26
C TYR A 288 41.33 16.44 -3.18
N ASP A 289 41.40 15.65 -2.11
CA ASP A 289 42.35 15.84 -1.00
C ASP A 289 43.82 15.63 -1.43
N LEU A 290 44.06 14.74 -2.40
CA LEU A 290 45.38 14.55 -3.02
C LEU A 290 45.82 15.74 -3.91
N GLY A 291 44.90 16.66 -4.23
CA GLY A 291 45.15 17.85 -5.02
C GLY A 291 45.58 17.54 -6.46
N ILE A 292 46.36 18.45 -7.07
CA ILE A 292 46.77 18.33 -8.49
C ILE A 292 47.63 17.08 -8.78
N PHE A 293 48.25 16.49 -7.74
CA PHE A 293 49.14 15.34 -7.87
C PHE A 293 48.43 14.00 -7.74
N PHE A 294 47.09 13.95 -7.69
CA PHE A 294 46.32 12.71 -7.49
C PHE A 294 46.73 11.55 -8.41
N LEU A 295 47.08 11.82 -9.68
CA LEU A 295 47.53 10.79 -10.62
C LEU A 295 48.84 10.11 -10.20
N ALA A 296 49.75 10.86 -9.60
CA ALA A 296 51.01 10.33 -9.08
C ALA A 296 50.80 9.40 -7.89
N TYR A 297 49.78 9.66 -7.06
CA TYR A 297 49.41 8.77 -5.95
C TYR A 297 48.74 7.48 -6.43
N LEU A 298 47.96 7.53 -7.52
CA LEU A 298 47.29 6.33 -8.05
C LEU A 298 48.24 5.40 -8.81
N LYS A 299 49.09 5.95 -9.68
CA LYS A 299 49.93 5.18 -10.61
C LYS A 299 51.41 5.18 -10.24
N GLY A 300 51.88 6.18 -9.48
CA GLY A 300 53.30 6.46 -9.29
C GLY A 300 53.89 7.30 -10.42
N ALA A 301 55.22 7.26 -10.55
CA ALA A 301 55.94 8.01 -11.57
C ALA A 301 55.72 7.42 -12.98
N GLY A 302 55.48 8.29 -13.97
CA GLY A 302 55.36 7.91 -15.38
C GLY A 302 56.66 7.31 -15.93
N LYS A 303 56.53 6.34 -16.85
CA LYS A 303 57.67 5.63 -17.43
C LYS A 303 58.09 6.21 -18.78
N ASN A 304 57.13 6.67 -19.57
CA ASN A 304 57.38 7.21 -20.89
C ASN A 304 57.57 8.73 -20.83
N PRO A 305 58.47 9.29 -21.66
CA PRO A 305 58.66 10.73 -21.77
C PRO A 305 57.50 11.45 -22.49
N ASN A 306 56.61 10.70 -23.16
CA ASN A 306 55.50 11.27 -23.93
C ASN A 306 54.25 11.44 -23.04
N SER A 307 53.87 12.70 -22.79
CA SER A 307 52.71 13.06 -21.96
C SER A 307 51.38 12.50 -22.48
N HIS A 308 51.19 12.38 -23.81
CA HIS A 308 49.95 11.84 -24.36
C HIS A 308 49.76 10.34 -24.05
N ILE A 309 50.84 9.57 -24.10
CA ILE A 309 50.82 8.14 -23.78
C ILE A 309 50.59 7.97 -22.27
N GLU A 310 51.27 8.76 -21.45
CA GLU A 310 51.08 8.74 -19.99
C GLU A 310 49.66 9.15 -19.57
N CYS A 311 49.06 10.13 -20.24
CA CYS A 311 47.69 10.57 -19.98
C CYS A 311 46.66 9.43 -20.18
N ILE A 312 46.86 8.55 -21.17
CA ILE A 312 46.00 7.37 -21.36
C ILE A 312 46.15 6.41 -20.17
N PHE A 313 47.38 6.15 -19.71
CA PHE A 313 47.61 5.32 -18.53
C PHE A 313 47.03 5.95 -17.25
N ASP A 314 47.06 7.28 -17.14
CA ASP A 314 46.45 8.04 -16.04
C ASP A 314 44.93 7.90 -16.02
N TYR A 315 44.28 7.95 -17.19
CA TYR A 315 42.84 7.66 -17.30
C TYR A 315 42.50 6.24 -16.87
N ILE A 316 43.29 5.24 -17.29
CA ILE A 316 43.08 3.85 -16.87
C ILE A 316 43.23 3.72 -15.35
N ALA A 317 44.24 4.36 -14.75
CA ALA A 317 44.44 4.34 -13.30
C ALA A 317 43.24 4.92 -12.54
N CYS A 318 42.70 6.06 -13.02
CA CYS A 318 41.50 6.67 -12.46
C CYS A 318 40.26 5.77 -12.64
N ILE A 319 40.07 5.15 -13.82
CA ILE A 319 38.97 4.21 -14.05
C ILE A 319 39.07 3.01 -13.09
N VAL A 320 40.26 2.42 -12.94
CA VAL A 320 40.48 1.29 -12.02
C VAL A 320 40.20 1.67 -10.57
N PHE A 321 40.50 2.90 -10.17
CA PHE A 321 40.19 3.42 -8.84
C PHE A 321 38.68 3.39 -8.54
N TYR A 322 37.83 3.85 -9.46
CA TYR A 322 36.37 3.78 -9.30
C TYR A 322 35.80 2.37 -9.49
N THR A 323 36.32 1.58 -10.44
CA THR A 323 35.78 0.22 -10.68
C THR A 323 36.01 -0.71 -9.50
N ARG A 324 37.07 -0.51 -8.70
CA ARG A 324 37.30 -1.27 -7.45
C ARG A 324 36.15 -1.14 -6.45
N ILE A 325 35.52 0.04 -6.38
CA ILE A 325 34.36 0.30 -5.55
C ILE A 325 33.07 -0.15 -6.24
N LEU A 326 32.86 0.26 -7.50
CA LEU A 326 31.64 -0.04 -8.25
C LEU A 326 31.40 -1.54 -8.43
N ALA A 327 32.44 -2.33 -8.66
CA ALA A 327 32.31 -3.79 -8.82
C ALA A 327 31.80 -4.48 -7.54
N GLN A 328 31.98 -3.89 -6.35
CA GLN A 328 31.49 -4.51 -5.10
C GLN A 328 29.96 -4.49 -5.01
N TRP A 329 29.27 -3.63 -5.75
CA TRP A 329 27.80 -3.60 -5.76
C TRP A 329 27.17 -4.86 -6.35
N VAL A 330 27.89 -5.60 -7.19
CA VAL A 330 27.46 -6.92 -7.68
C VAL A 330 27.21 -7.89 -6.51
N ARG A 331 27.95 -7.75 -5.40
CA ARG A 331 27.75 -8.56 -4.19
C ARG A 331 26.40 -8.28 -3.54
N ILE A 332 25.96 -7.02 -3.53
CA ILE A 332 24.65 -6.63 -3.00
C ILE A 332 23.54 -7.21 -3.86
N VAL A 333 23.70 -7.18 -5.18
CA VAL A 333 22.76 -7.84 -6.11
C VAL A 333 22.70 -9.34 -5.83
N LEU A 334 23.84 -10.00 -5.61
CA LEU A 334 23.89 -11.42 -5.29
C LEU A 334 23.13 -11.75 -3.99
N MET A 335 23.32 -10.95 -2.94
CA MET A 335 22.60 -11.10 -1.67
C MET A 335 21.08 -10.93 -1.84
N LEU A 336 20.65 -9.94 -2.62
CA LEU A 336 19.23 -9.71 -2.90
C LEU A 336 18.60 -10.89 -3.64
N ILE A 337 19.28 -11.42 -4.68
CA ILE A 337 18.77 -12.54 -5.47
C ILE A 337 18.59 -13.78 -4.60
N THR A 338 19.57 -14.11 -3.75
CA THR A 338 19.44 -15.27 -2.85
C THR A 338 18.39 -15.07 -1.77
N PHE A 339 18.21 -13.84 -1.28
CA PHE A 339 17.14 -13.56 -0.33
C PHE A 339 15.76 -13.72 -0.99
N LEU A 340 15.60 -13.25 -2.23
CA LEU A 340 14.37 -13.42 -2.99
C LEU A 340 14.11 -14.89 -3.34
N SER A 341 15.12 -15.68 -3.71
CA SER A 341 14.95 -17.12 -3.99
C SER A 341 14.43 -17.88 -2.76
N LEU A 342 15.00 -17.61 -1.58
CA LEU A 342 14.51 -18.18 -0.33
C LEU A 342 13.06 -17.75 -0.06
N SER A 343 12.74 -16.46 -0.22
CA SER A 343 11.38 -15.95 0.01
C SER A 343 10.35 -16.58 -0.93
N HIS A 344 10.69 -16.76 -2.21
CA HIS A 344 9.85 -17.40 -3.21
C HIS A 344 9.60 -18.87 -2.86
N PHE A 345 10.64 -19.61 -2.50
CA PHE A 345 10.50 -21.01 -2.10
C PHE A 345 9.61 -21.19 -0.86
N VAL A 346 9.76 -20.32 0.14
CA VAL A 346 8.93 -20.36 1.36
C VAL A 346 7.47 -19.95 1.06
N ALA A 347 7.26 -18.93 0.23
CA ALA A 347 5.92 -18.46 -0.13
C ALA A 347 5.12 -19.51 -0.93
N GLU A 348 5.78 -20.29 -1.79
CA GLU A 348 5.17 -21.37 -2.57
C GLU A 348 5.22 -22.75 -1.88
N PHE A 349 5.63 -22.81 -0.61
CA PHE A 349 5.69 -24.08 0.11
C PHE A 349 4.29 -24.68 0.25
N GLU A 350 4.15 -25.98 -0.05
CA GLU A 350 2.87 -26.64 -0.16
C GLU A 350 2.13 -26.69 1.19
N ILE A 351 0.99 -26.01 1.27
CA ILE A 351 0.02 -26.09 2.37
C ILE A 351 -1.34 -26.41 1.73
N THR A 352 -1.91 -27.55 2.09
CA THR A 352 -3.21 -28.01 1.57
C THR A 352 -4.17 -28.35 2.72
N ASN A 353 -5.46 -28.53 2.41
CA ASN A 353 -6.49 -28.93 3.37
C ASN A 353 -6.15 -30.20 4.17
N ASN A 354 -5.32 -31.09 3.63
CA ASN A 354 -4.84 -32.29 4.33
C ASN A 354 -3.98 -31.98 5.56
N THR A 355 -3.37 -30.79 5.63
CA THR A 355 -2.58 -30.32 6.78
C THR A 355 -3.41 -29.53 7.80
N LEU A 356 -4.60 -29.08 7.40
CA LEU A 356 -5.47 -28.27 8.23
C LEU A 356 -6.37 -29.16 9.09
N ILE A 357 -6.55 -28.78 10.35
CA ILE A 357 -7.46 -29.48 11.26
C ILE A 357 -8.87 -28.97 10.98
N ALA A 358 -9.76 -29.86 10.52
CA ALA A 358 -11.17 -29.57 10.25
C ALA A 358 -11.38 -28.35 9.34
N SER A 359 -10.74 -28.36 8.16
CA SER A 359 -10.89 -27.29 7.17
C SER A 359 -12.33 -27.14 6.69
N GLU A 360 -12.80 -25.90 6.60
CA GLU A 360 -14.09 -25.52 6.03
C GLU A 360 -13.99 -25.19 4.52
N ASN A 361 -12.78 -25.20 3.94
CA ASN A 361 -12.53 -24.90 2.53
C ASN A 361 -12.97 -26.06 1.61
N GLN A 362 -14.25 -26.39 1.62
CA GLN A 362 -14.83 -27.53 0.89
C GLN A 362 -14.66 -27.42 -0.63
N SER A 363 -14.60 -26.19 -1.16
CA SER A 363 -14.39 -25.91 -2.58
C SER A 363 -12.94 -26.13 -3.03
N GLU A 364 -11.98 -26.17 -2.11
CA GLU A 364 -10.57 -26.33 -2.43
C GLU A 364 -10.17 -27.81 -2.38
N SER A 365 -10.56 -28.58 -3.40
CA SER A 365 -10.11 -29.96 -3.65
C SER A 365 -10.43 -31.00 -2.55
N MET A 366 -11.13 -30.64 -1.48
CA MET A 366 -11.47 -31.54 -0.36
C MET A 366 -12.41 -32.68 -0.77
N ASN A 367 -13.35 -32.39 -1.68
CA ASN A 367 -14.32 -33.34 -2.19
C ASN A 367 -13.93 -33.92 -3.56
N GLU A 368 -12.74 -33.58 -4.06
CA GLU A 368 -12.24 -34.00 -5.36
C GLU A 368 -11.27 -35.18 -5.21
N LEU A 369 -11.22 -36.04 -6.23
CA LEU A 369 -10.25 -37.12 -6.26
C LEU A 369 -8.90 -36.58 -6.75
N ILE A 370 -7.98 -36.35 -5.82
CA ILE A 370 -6.63 -35.87 -6.12
C ILE A 370 -5.67 -37.06 -6.24
N ASN A 371 -5.19 -37.33 -7.45
CA ASN A 371 -4.15 -38.32 -7.70
C ASN A 371 -2.86 -37.65 -8.17
N ASN A 372 -1.75 -37.92 -7.48
CA ASN A 372 -0.44 -37.38 -7.83
C ASN A 372 0.41 -38.43 -8.55
N SER A 373 1.22 -38.01 -9.53
CA SER A 373 2.18 -38.85 -10.26
C SER A 373 3.56 -38.97 -9.57
N SER A 374 3.71 -38.40 -8.38
CA SER A 374 4.94 -38.45 -7.59
C SER A 374 5.20 -39.82 -6.97
N MET A 375 6.41 -40.01 -6.42
CA MET A 375 6.72 -41.22 -5.64
C MET A 375 5.72 -41.45 -4.52
N THR A 376 5.37 -42.73 -4.29
CA THR A 376 4.49 -43.13 -3.19
C THR A 376 5.19 -42.95 -1.83
N TYR A 377 4.42 -43.01 -0.74
CA TYR A 377 4.86 -42.63 0.62
C TYR A 377 5.29 -41.15 0.73
N TYR A 378 4.40 -40.25 0.33
CA TYR A 378 4.65 -38.80 0.26
C TYR A 378 5.34 -38.21 1.49
N ILE A 379 4.86 -38.52 2.71
CA ILE A 379 5.42 -38.01 3.98
C ILE A 379 6.85 -38.52 4.24
N LEU A 380 7.22 -39.68 3.69
CA LEU A 380 8.53 -40.30 3.90
C LEU A 380 9.54 -39.96 2.80
N THR A 381 9.08 -39.75 1.56
CA THR A 381 9.96 -39.61 0.38
C THR A 381 9.95 -38.18 -0.16
N VAL A 382 8.78 -37.65 -0.53
CA VAL A 382 8.65 -36.36 -1.21
C VAL A 382 8.76 -35.19 -0.22
N LEU A 383 8.02 -35.24 0.87
CA LEU A 383 7.97 -34.17 1.87
C LEU A 383 9.35 -33.93 2.52
N PRO A 384 10.11 -34.96 2.97
CA PRO A 384 11.45 -34.74 3.50
C PRO A 384 12.42 -34.21 2.46
N GLY A 385 12.26 -34.60 1.19
CA GLY A 385 13.01 -34.02 0.08
C GLY A 385 12.80 -32.50 -0.05
N LYS A 386 11.56 -32.03 0.08
CA LYS A 386 11.25 -30.59 0.12
C LYS A 386 11.90 -29.89 1.33
N PHE A 387 11.87 -30.51 2.51
CA PHE A 387 12.53 -29.97 3.71
C PHE A 387 14.05 -29.93 3.58
N ILE A 388 14.69 -30.93 2.98
CA ILE A 388 16.14 -30.93 2.72
C ILE A 388 16.51 -29.76 1.80
N TYR A 389 15.72 -29.54 0.74
CA TYR A 389 15.94 -28.40 -0.16
C TYR A 389 15.73 -27.07 0.56
N TRP A 390 14.72 -26.96 1.43
CA TRP A 390 14.51 -25.76 2.25
C TRP A 390 15.72 -25.44 3.14
N ILE A 391 16.26 -26.46 3.82
CA ILE A 391 17.46 -26.32 4.66
C ILE A 391 18.65 -25.88 3.81
N TYR A 392 18.79 -26.43 2.60
CA TYR A 392 19.84 -26.00 1.67
C TYR A 392 19.71 -24.53 1.28
N GLU A 393 18.52 -24.07 0.87
CA GLU A 393 18.27 -22.67 0.51
C GLU A 393 18.58 -21.72 1.67
N LEU A 394 18.17 -22.09 2.88
CA LEU A 394 18.45 -21.31 4.09
C LEU A 394 19.95 -21.25 4.39
N LEU A 395 20.66 -22.38 4.36
CA LEU A 395 22.11 -22.43 4.62
C LEU A 395 22.91 -21.70 3.55
N HIS A 396 22.53 -21.86 2.27
CA HIS A 396 23.15 -21.15 1.15
C HIS A 396 22.97 -19.63 1.30
N THR A 397 21.75 -19.20 1.65
CA THR A 397 21.45 -17.78 1.88
C THR A 397 22.25 -17.22 3.06
N MET A 398 22.31 -17.93 4.20
CA MET A 398 23.11 -17.49 5.35
C MET A 398 24.59 -17.35 5.00
N PHE A 399 25.17 -18.33 4.30
CA PHE A 399 26.56 -18.30 3.88
C PHE A 399 26.84 -17.12 2.93
N LEU A 400 25.96 -16.92 1.95
CA LEU A 400 26.17 -15.90 0.93
C LEU A 400 25.99 -14.50 1.52
N VAL A 401 24.91 -14.25 2.28
CA VAL A 401 24.69 -12.95 2.92
C VAL A 401 25.83 -12.60 3.87
N SER A 402 26.25 -13.53 4.74
CA SER A 402 27.34 -13.26 5.69
C SER A 402 28.69 -13.01 5.00
N SER A 403 29.08 -13.85 4.05
CA SER A 403 30.37 -13.73 3.34
C SER A 403 30.43 -12.49 2.46
N GLN A 404 29.35 -12.18 1.72
CA GLN A 404 29.31 -11.01 0.85
C GLN A 404 29.21 -9.70 1.63
N PHE A 405 28.49 -9.68 2.76
CA PHE A 405 28.44 -8.53 3.66
C PHE A 405 29.85 -8.17 4.14
N ILE A 406 30.59 -9.12 4.72
CA ILE A 406 31.95 -8.88 5.20
C ILE A 406 32.87 -8.45 4.06
N ALA A 407 32.82 -9.14 2.92
CA ALA A 407 33.66 -8.82 1.77
C ALA A 407 33.40 -7.41 1.21
N PHE A 408 32.14 -6.94 1.23
CA PHE A 408 31.79 -5.61 0.78
C PHE A 408 32.50 -4.54 1.61
N PHE A 409 32.33 -4.52 2.94
CA PHE A 409 32.95 -3.50 3.79
C PHE A 409 34.48 -3.63 3.87
N ALA A 410 34.99 -4.86 3.91
CA ALA A 410 36.42 -5.10 3.95
C ALA A 410 37.13 -4.60 2.68
N ILE A 411 36.49 -4.67 1.51
CA ILE A 411 37.09 -4.20 0.26
C ILE A 411 36.84 -2.69 0.06
N VAL A 412 35.60 -2.23 0.23
CA VAL A 412 35.18 -0.85 -0.07
C VAL A 412 35.83 0.15 0.87
N PHE A 413 35.92 -0.15 2.15
CA PHE A 413 36.46 0.78 3.14
C PHE A 413 37.88 0.37 3.54
N TRP A 414 38.02 -0.79 4.19
CA TRP A 414 39.28 -1.15 4.83
C TRP A 414 40.43 -1.31 3.83
N LEU A 415 40.28 -2.17 2.82
CA LEU A 415 41.34 -2.41 1.82
C LEU A 415 41.56 -1.19 0.93
N PHE A 416 40.49 -0.51 0.52
CA PHE A 416 40.60 0.66 -0.34
C PHE A 416 41.41 1.78 0.33
N LEU A 417 41.05 2.15 1.56
CA LEU A 417 41.76 3.19 2.31
C LEU A 417 43.17 2.75 2.66
N PHE A 418 43.38 1.49 3.03
CA PHE A 418 44.72 0.94 3.27
C PHE A 418 45.66 1.10 2.05
N LEU A 419 45.14 1.01 0.83
CA LEU A 419 45.95 1.16 -0.39
C LEU A 419 46.25 2.61 -0.76
N TYR A 420 45.42 3.56 -0.34
CA TYR A 420 45.49 4.96 -0.81
C TYR A 420 45.77 5.99 0.30
N THR A 421 45.81 5.55 1.56
CA THR A 421 46.13 6.37 2.73
C THR A 421 47.18 5.67 3.60
N PHE A 422 47.98 6.44 4.32
CA PHE A 422 48.99 5.90 5.24
C PHE A 422 49.30 6.90 6.34
N PHE A 423 49.82 6.38 7.46
CA PHE A 423 50.32 7.20 8.56
C PHE A 423 51.83 7.37 8.45
N ILE A 424 52.32 8.60 8.67
CA ILE A 424 53.74 8.90 8.71
C ILE A 424 54.29 8.50 10.08
N SER A 425 55.40 7.77 10.10
CA SER A 425 56.08 7.35 11.33
C SER A 425 56.91 8.47 11.98
N GLU A 426 57.36 9.42 11.17
CA GLU A 426 58.17 10.56 11.61
C GLU A 426 57.33 11.51 12.49
N LYS A 427 57.89 11.84 13.66
CA LYS A 427 57.26 12.76 14.60
C LYS A 427 57.88 14.14 14.44
N HIS A 428 57.05 15.16 14.37
CA HIS A 428 57.50 16.54 14.40
C HIS A 428 57.80 17.04 15.82
N GLU A 429 57.20 16.41 16.84
CA GLU A 429 57.34 16.83 18.24
C GLU A 429 57.49 15.62 19.19
N ASP A 430 58.48 15.70 20.10
CA ASP A 430 58.80 14.64 21.07
C ASP A 430 58.84 15.14 22.54
N PHE A 431 58.14 16.23 22.86
CA PHE A 431 58.19 16.83 24.20
C PHE A 431 57.58 15.94 25.30
N PHE A 432 56.63 15.07 24.96
CA PHE A 432 55.93 14.21 25.93
C PHE A 432 56.86 13.20 26.62
N SER A 433 57.85 12.65 25.91
CA SER A 433 58.81 11.70 26.49
C SER A 433 59.60 12.34 27.62
N LYS A 434 60.20 13.51 27.35
CA LYS A 434 60.97 14.31 28.31
C LYS A 434 60.11 14.73 29.52
N LYS A 435 58.86 15.15 29.28
CA LYS A 435 57.94 15.53 30.36
C LYS A 435 57.53 14.36 31.23
N ARG A 436 57.34 13.15 30.66
CA ARG A 436 57.03 11.94 31.43
C ARG A 436 58.19 11.52 32.32
N GLU A 437 59.43 11.62 31.85
CA GLU A 437 60.62 11.33 32.65
C GLU A 437 60.78 12.30 33.81
N GLU A 438 60.65 13.61 33.55
CA GLU A 438 60.71 14.66 34.58
C GLU A 438 59.61 14.44 35.64
N ARG A 439 58.40 14.10 35.21
CA ARG A 439 57.27 13.83 36.12
C ARG A 439 57.45 12.55 36.92
N LYS A 440 58.03 11.49 36.33
CA LYS A 440 58.32 10.24 37.03
C LYS A 440 59.34 10.46 38.16
N ILE A 441 60.35 11.30 37.94
CA ILE A 441 61.31 11.69 38.98
C ILE A 441 60.61 12.48 40.10
N LYS A 442 59.73 13.43 39.75
CA LYS A 442 58.96 14.20 40.74
C LYS A 442 58.03 13.35 41.62
N ILE A 443 57.48 12.26 41.09
CA ILE A 443 56.54 11.39 41.80
C ILE A 443 57.26 10.18 42.44
N LYS A 444 58.60 10.11 42.37
CA LYS A 444 59.38 8.94 42.82
C LYS A 444 59.14 8.57 44.29
N GLU A 445 59.02 9.56 45.18
CA GLU A 445 58.77 9.32 46.61
C GLU A 445 57.36 8.77 46.86
N ILE A 446 56.36 9.24 46.10
CA ILE A 446 54.98 8.74 46.18
C ILE A 446 54.90 7.31 45.63
N LEU A 447 55.55 7.02 44.50
CA LEU A 447 55.60 5.67 43.93
C LEU A 447 56.32 4.66 44.84
N ASN A 448 57.27 5.11 45.66
CA ASN A 448 57.97 4.25 46.61
C ASN A 448 57.10 3.84 47.81
N LEU A 449 55.99 4.54 48.06
CA LEU A 449 55.04 4.21 49.11
C LEU A 449 54.01 3.12 48.70
N LYS A 450 54.11 2.61 47.46
CA LYS A 450 53.17 1.69 46.80
C LYS A 450 51.74 2.21 46.83
#